data_AF-A0AAF5DKZ9-F1
#
_entry.id   AF-A0AAF5DKZ9-F1
#
_cell.length_a   1.000
_cell.length_b   1.000
_cell.length_c   1.000
_cell.angle_alpha   90.00
_cell.angle_beta   90.00
_cell.angle_gamma   90.00
#
_symmetry.space_group_name_H-M   'P 1'
#
loop_
_entity.id
_entity.type
_entity.pdbx_description
1 polymer ?
#
loop_
_entity_poly.entity_id
_entity_poly.type
_entity_poly.pdbx_seq_one_letter_code
_entity_poly.pdbx_strand_id
1 'polypeptide(L)'
;MNLLFTILLLILFALQTHGYNYLAVPVTLIIKNHTRESFAYQGINFNSKEELIKNIRLRLKDVPKKYLLLHVIFKQFENSLIFLNSNKEFIRTNSNGLFQNIILQNLDFLIHLVFIKNRILFKCNGGIYNSYTSANQCMDEVKKYDKFKSQYKLIGKDENSKRIWYSIWKNCYYKCFSQNRFLNLVKKFIHELNKYRLLFQKKPLILSISLQNSAQNFAKKIANIEKYIGPQYMIYPANQIVTSISIPFANIQINKWYIDFLLLKKNPHKNTTKAKQLIGLFSENATQVGFGTYIKGKYLVLFIKSSYKKLNNKFTIFNIILILYNKNIISELYLNRMTYEYNYLAVPVTSTINNDGRESFAYQYTHYDSREKLIENIIMRFRDIPKKYLLIHVVAIRCRNMLNISNEHKNFLKTDSKPPFAYTNLPTSLDYIRLINNENKHQFECNSNYFSSYKNANKCMNDIQKYDKFKLQYKLIGNNWYGQMVWRSIWKDCYYKCFSKSSYQGFLVRAINEFNRYRASFLFKPVKYCYNLFFSAEKLAKKIAINRNKVNDQYFKIPVDAIVDHISIPFASIIVNKWYTEFLSLKKKNLEDEIKTKNLKELFSRYTTKIGFGIVKTGKYLIIVCMYK
;
A
#
# COMPACT_ATOMS: atom_id res chain seq x y z
N MET A 1 -37.54 -2.67 -17.68
CA MET A 1 -36.44 -1.78 -18.18
C MET A 1 -35.20 -2.62 -18.36
N ASN A 2 -34.76 -2.83 -19.61
CA ASN A 2 -33.60 -3.68 -19.91
C ASN A 2 -32.33 -3.10 -19.30
N LEU A 3 -31.55 -3.93 -18.62
CA LEU A 3 -30.24 -3.60 -18.02
C LEU A 3 -29.31 -2.90 -19.01
N LEU A 4 -29.42 -3.23 -20.30
CA LEU A 4 -28.67 -2.58 -21.38
C LEU A 4 -29.02 -1.09 -21.50
N PHE A 5 -30.30 -0.72 -21.38
CA PHE A 5 -30.76 0.67 -21.45
C PHE A 5 -30.26 1.49 -20.26
N THR A 6 -30.32 0.94 -19.04
CA THR A 6 -29.79 1.62 -17.84
C THR A 6 -28.28 1.76 -17.90
N ILE A 7 -27.55 0.75 -18.40
CA ILE A 7 -26.10 0.85 -18.63
C ILE A 7 -25.79 1.93 -19.67
N LEU A 8 -26.52 1.96 -20.81
CA LEU A 8 -26.32 2.97 -21.85
C LEU A 8 -26.60 4.38 -21.31
N LEU A 9 -27.67 4.54 -20.54
CA LEU A 9 -28.05 5.82 -19.93
C LEU A 9 -26.99 6.28 -18.92
N LEU A 10 -26.45 5.38 -18.10
CA LEU A 10 -25.37 5.68 -17.16
C LEU A 10 -24.06 6.03 -17.89
N ILE A 11 -23.73 5.35 -18.99
CA ILE A 11 -22.57 5.69 -19.84
C ILE A 11 -22.77 7.07 -20.47
N LEU A 12 -23.96 7.36 -21.01
CA LEU A 12 -24.29 8.67 -21.58
C LEU A 12 -24.25 9.77 -20.52
N PHE A 13 -24.77 9.51 -19.32
CA PHE A 13 -24.70 10.46 -18.20
C PHE A 13 -23.25 10.69 -17.79
N ALA A 14 -22.44 9.63 -17.64
CA ALA A 14 -21.02 9.74 -17.33
C ALA A 14 -20.26 10.53 -18.41
N LEU A 15 -20.54 10.27 -19.69
CA LEU A 15 -19.97 11.01 -20.83
C LEU A 15 -20.42 12.48 -20.85
N GLN A 16 -21.68 12.77 -20.54
CA GLN A 16 -22.21 14.14 -20.44
C GLN A 16 -21.65 14.90 -19.23
N THR A 17 -21.26 14.22 -18.15
CA THR A 17 -20.69 14.88 -16.96
C THR A 17 -19.25 15.36 -17.16
N HIS A 18 -18.54 14.89 -18.19
CA HIS A 18 -17.22 15.42 -18.54
C HIS A 18 -17.37 16.80 -19.18
N GLY A 19 -17.33 17.85 -18.35
CA GLY A 19 -17.27 19.23 -18.80
C GLY A 19 -16.01 19.44 -19.64
N TYR A 20 -16.16 19.93 -20.86
CA TYR A 20 -15.05 20.29 -21.73
C TYR A 20 -14.73 21.78 -21.57
N ASN A 21 -13.45 22.13 -21.61
CA ASN A 21 -12.95 23.49 -21.52
C ASN A 21 -12.38 23.96 -22.86
N TYR A 22 -12.45 25.25 -23.12
CA TYR A 22 -11.92 25.82 -24.36
C TYR A 22 -10.42 25.56 -24.50
N LEU A 23 -10.01 25.14 -25.70
CA LEU A 23 -8.63 25.02 -26.13
C LEU A 23 -8.33 26.10 -27.15
N ALA A 24 -7.44 27.03 -26.79
CA ALA A 24 -6.90 28.01 -27.72
C ALA A 24 -5.68 27.46 -28.46
N VAL A 25 -5.78 27.45 -29.77
CA VAL A 25 -4.72 27.09 -30.70
C VAL A 25 -4.10 28.38 -31.25
N PRO A 26 -2.82 28.65 -30.97
CA PRO A 26 -2.16 29.82 -31.50
C PRO A 26 -1.95 29.68 -33.00
N VAL A 27 -2.34 30.71 -33.76
CA VAL A 27 -2.17 30.80 -35.22
C VAL A 27 -1.67 32.17 -35.61
N THR A 28 -1.05 32.26 -36.79
CA THR A 28 -0.65 33.52 -37.42
C THR A 28 -1.58 33.80 -38.58
N LEU A 29 -2.16 34.99 -38.65
CA LEU A 29 -2.89 35.47 -39.81
C LEU A 29 -1.90 36.16 -40.75
N ILE A 30 -1.85 35.77 -42.01
CA ILE A 30 -0.99 36.34 -43.05
C ILE A 30 -1.88 37.02 -44.07
N ILE A 31 -1.70 38.32 -44.27
CA ILE A 31 -2.49 39.13 -45.20
C ILE A 31 -1.59 39.50 -46.38
N LYS A 32 -1.96 39.04 -47.58
CA LYS A 32 -1.26 39.31 -48.84
C LYS A 32 -2.10 40.21 -49.74
N ASN A 33 -1.45 41.12 -50.48
CA ASN A 33 -2.08 42.04 -51.43
C ASN A 33 -3.29 42.78 -50.82
N HIS A 34 -3.15 43.22 -49.56
CA HIS A 34 -4.16 43.91 -48.74
C HIS A 34 -5.52 43.21 -48.52
N THR A 35 -5.77 42.03 -49.10
CA THR A 35 -7.12 41.41 -49.13
C THR A 35 -7.12 39.90 -48.90
N ARG A 36 -6.07 39.18 -49.30
CA ARG A 36 -6.04 37.71 -49.20
C ARG A 36 -5.54 37.29 -47.82
N GLU A 37 -6.46 36.77 -47.00
CA GLU A 37 -6.16 36.14 -45.72
C GLU A 37 -5.69 34.69 -45.92
N SER A 38 -4.57 34.34 -45.31
CA SER A 38 -4.07 32.97 -45.15
C SER A 38 -3.62 32.75 -43.71
N PHE A 39 -3.46 31.50 -43.29
CA PHE A 39 -3.10 31.19 -41.91
C PHE A 39 -1.83 30.36 -41.84
N ALA A 40 -0.93 30.69 -40.93
CA ALA A 40 0.21 29.85 -40.62
C ALA A 40 0.02 29.14 -39.27
N TYR A 41 0.29 27.84 -39.26
CA TYR A 41 0.24 26.99 -38.08
C TYR A 41 1.35 25.92 -38.16
N GLN A 42 2.22 25.88 -37.15
CA GLN A 42 3.38 24.99 -37.09
C GLN A 42 4.29 25.05 -38.33
N GLY A 43 4.47 26.24 -38.92
CA GLY A 43 5.30 26.44 -40.11
C GLY A 43 4.63 26.02 -41.43
N ILE A 44 3.38 25.56 -41.39
CA ILE A 44 2.59 25.23 -42.58
C ILE A 44 1.62 26.38 -42.84
N ASN A 45 1.56 26.83 -44.09
CA ASN A 45 0.60 27.83 -44.54
C ASN A 45 -0.67 27.15 -45.06
N PHE A 46 -1.81 27.72 -44.73
CA PHE A 46 -3.15 27.27 -45.11
C PHE A 46 -3.85 28.40 -45.83
N ASN A 47 -4.46 28.11 -46.96
CA ASN A 47 -5.07 29.13 -47.81
C ASN A 47 -6.42 29.61 -47.28
N SER A 48 -7.05 28.85 -46.37
CA SER A 48 -8.32 29.23 -45.76
C SER A 48 -8.46 28.75 -44.31
N LYS A 49 -9.47 29.29 -43.61
CA LYS A 49 -9.81 28.90 -42.23
C LYS A 49 -10.30 27.45 -42.17
N GLU A 50 -11.03 27.00 -43.19
CA GLU A 50 -11.55 25.63 -43.34
C GLU A 50 -10.42 24.62 -43.40
N GLU A 51 -9.41 24.88 -44.24
CA GLU A 51 -8.25 24.01 -44.41
C GLU A 51 -7.44 23.89 -43.12
N LEU A 52 -7.17 25.03 -42.48
CA LEU A 52 -6.49 25.10 -41.19
C LEU A 52 -7.22 24.27 -40.12
N ILE A 53 -8.53 24.47 -39.96
CA ILE A 53 -9.30 23.73 -38.94
C ILE A 53 -9.36 22.24 -39.27
N LYS A 54 -9.51 21.86 -40.54
CA LYS A 54 -9.49 20.46 -40.95
C LYS A 54 -8.16 19.81 -40.52
N ASN A 55 -7.03 20.48 -40.75
CA ASN A 55 -5.71 20.00 -40.34
C ASN A 55 -5.56 19.90 -38.82
N ILE A 56 -5.96 20.94 -38.08
CA ILE A 56 -5.90 20.95 -36.61
C ILE A 56 -6.75 19.81 -36.02
N ARG A 57 -7.96 19.58 -36.54
CA ARG A 57 -8.87 18.52 -36.06
C ARG A 57 -8.34 17.11 -36.31
N LEU A 58 -7.61 16.89 -37.40
CA LEU A 58 -6.96 15.61 -37.65
C LEU A 58 -5.92 15.28 -36.57
N ARG A 59 -5.26 16.32 -36.02
CA ARG A 59 -4.24 16.19 -34.96
C ARG A 59 -4.83 16.22 -33.54
N LEU A 60 -5.97 16.87 -33.33
CA LEU A 60 -6.62 17.06 -32.03
C LEU A 60 -7.98 16.35 -31.95
N LYS A 61 -7.99 15.04 -32.22
CA LYS A 61 -9.23 14.25 -32.31
C LYS A 61 -10.02 14.16 -31.00
N ASP A 62 -9.35 14.35 -29.87
CA ASP A 62 -9.91 14.31 -28.51
C ASP A 62 -10.58 15.63 -28.07
N VAL A 63 -10.48 16.69 -28.88
CA VAL A 63 -11.05 18.01 -28.60
C VAL A 63 -12.36 18.18 -29.37
N PRO A 64 -13.53 18.33 -28.70
CA PRO A 64 -14.77 18.52 -29.41
C PRO A 64 -14.79 19.86 -30.16
N LYS A 65 -15.33 19.85 -31.39
CA LYS A 65 -15.34 21.00 -32.32
C LYS A 65 -15.75 22.32 -31.66
N LYS A 66 -16.79 22.29 -30.82
CA LYS A 66 -17.34 23.47 -30.16
C LYS A 66 -16.43 24.13 -29.11
N TYR A 67 -15.38 23.44 -28.66
CA TYR A 67 -14.41 23.94 -27.66
C TYR A 67 -13.06 24.31 -28.26
N LEU A 68 -12.88 24.13 -29.57
CA LEU A 68 -11.67 24.55 -30.27
C LEU A 68 -11.78 26.03 -30.64
N LEU A 69 -10.80 26.82 -30.22
CA LEU A 69 -10.68 28.23 -30.52
C LEU A 69 -9.35 28.48 -31.26
N LEU A 70 -9.39 29.23 -32.35
CA LEU A 70 -8.18 29.77 -32.97
C LEU A 70 -7.87 31.12 -32.33
N HIS A 71 -6.64 31.27 -31.87
CA HIS A 71 -6.14 32.49 -31.26
C HIS A 71 -5.10 33.11 -32.20
N VAL A 72 -5.48 34.19 -32.88
CA VAL A 72 -4.58 34.91 -33.78
C VAL A 72 -3.58 35.71 -32.96
N ILE A 73 -2.42 35.13 -32.73
CA ILE A 73 -1.36 35.73 -31.88
C ILE A 73 -0.39 36.60 -32.67
N PHE A 74 -0.36 36.46 -34.00
CA PHE A 74 0.42 37.27 -34.91
C PHE A 74 -0.43 37.66 -36.13
N LYS A 75 -0.26 38.89 -36.61
CA LYS A 75 -0.69 39.32 -37.94
C LYS A 75 0.54 39.68 -38.77
N GLN A 76 0.73 39.02 -39.90
CA GLN A 76 1.80 39.32 -40.84
C GLN A 76 1.23 40.09 -42.03
N PHE A 77 1.76 41.29 -42.28
CA PHE A 77 1.49 42.09 -43.47
C PHE A 77 2.79 42.23 -44.25
N GLU A 78 2.88 41.56 -45.40
CA GLU A 78 4.10 41.49 -46.20
C GLU A 78 5.33 41.11 -45.34
N ASN A 79 6.21 42.07 -45.07
CA ASN A 79 7.43 41.90 -44.27
C ASN A 79 7.28 42.35 -42.80
N SER A 80 6.12 42.83 -42.39
CA SER A 80 5.84 43.27 -41.02
C SER A 80 5.08 42.22 -40.22
N LEU A 81 5.46 42.00 -38.97
CA LEU A 81 4.82 41.06 -38.05
C LEU A 81 4.33 41.80 -36.80
N ILE A 82 3.02 41.83 -36.60
CA ILE A 82 2.36 42.48 -35.46
C ILE A 82 2.01 41.41 -34.42
N PHE A 83 2.49 41.58 -33.19
CA PHE A 83 2.20 40.69 -32.07
C PHE A 83 0.87 41.08 -31.39
N LEU A 84 -0.06 40.13 -31.29
CA LEU A 84 -1.43 40.35 -30.80
C LEU A 84 -1.78 39.49 -29.59
N ASN A 85 -0.80 39.05 -28.81
CA ASN A 85 -1.00 38.02 -27.78
C ASN A 85 -1.90 38.43 -26.60
N SER A 86 -2.20 39.72 -26.44
CA SER A 86 -3.18 40.23 -25.47
C SER A 86 -4.61 40.29 -26.03
N ASN A 87 -4.83 39.90 -27.29
CA ASN A 87 -6.13 39.98 -27.93
C ASN A 87 -7.10 38.98 -27.27
N LYS A 88 -8.29 39.49 -26.91
CA LYS A 88 -9.39 38.68 -26.33
C LYS A 88 -10.26 38.06 -27.42
N GLU A 89 -9.95 38.32 -28.68
CA GLU A 89 -10.65 37.79 -29.85
C GLU A 89 -10.16 36.41 -30.24
N PHE A 90 -11.10 35.51 -30.43
CA PHE A 90 -10.87 34.15 -30.89
C PHE A 90 -11.79 33.86 -32.07
N ILE A 91 -11.36 32.95 -32.94
CA ILE A 91 -12.21 32.42 -34.01
C ILE A 91 -12.70 31.05 -33.57
N ARG A 92 -14.02 30.84 -33.62
CA ARG A 92 -14.67 29.57 -33.27
C ARG A 92 -15.47 29.07 -34.47
N THR A 93 -15.57 27.75 -34.62
CA THR A 93 -16.59 27.15 -35.48
C THR A 93 -17.87 26.90 -34.70
N ASN A 94 -18.99 27.39 -35.23
CA ASN A 94 -20.31 27.07 -34.68
C ASN A 94 -20.71 25.62 -35.03
N SER A 95 -21.87 25.18 -34.55
CA SER A 95 -22.44 23.86 -34.85
C SER A 95 -22.52 23.60 -36.36
N ASN A 96 -22.93 24.62 -37.12
CA ASN A 96 -23.17 24.56 -38.56
C ASN A 96 -21.87 24.61 -39.38
N GLY A 97 -20.71 24.81 -38.73
CA GLY A 97 -19.41 24.90 -39.40
C GLY A 97 -19.02 26.29 -39.88
N LEU A 98 -19.86 27.31 -39.67
CA LEU A 98 -19.50 28.69 -39.96
C LEU A 98 -18.54 29.23 -38.88
N PHE A 99 -17.66 30.13 -39.32
CA PHE A 99 -16.70 30.80 -38.46
C PHE A 99 -17.33 32.03 -37.82
N GLN A 100 -17.14 32.19 -36.52
CA GLN A 100 -17.55 33.37 -35.77
C GLN A 100 -16.38 33.89 -34.93
N ASN A 101 -16.25 35.21 -34.89
CA ASN A 101 -15.37 35.86 -33.93
C ASN A 101 -16.07 35.90 -32.56
N ILE A 102 -15.35 35.55 -31.51
CA ILE A 102 -15.84 35.59 -30.14
C ILE A 102 -14.84 36.34 -29.27
N ILE A 103 -15.34 37.23 -28.43
CA ILE A 103 -14.54 37.95 -27.43
C ILE A 103 -14.71 37.25 -26.09
N LEU A 104 -13.63 36.70 -25.54
CA LEU A 104 -13.65 36.11 -24.20
C LEU A 104 -13.25 37.15 -23.16
N GLN A 105 -14.21 37.56 -22.32
CA GLN A 105 -13.95 38.56 -21.26
C GLN A 105 -12.93 38.06 -20.23
N ASN A 106 -13.00 36.76 -19.89
CA ASN A 106 -12.12 36.11 -18.92
C ASN A 106 -11.26 35.02 -19.57
N LEU A 107 -9.96 35.31 -19.72
CA LEU A 107 -8.97 34.40 -20.28
C LEU A 107 -8.39 33.42 -19.25
N ASP A 108 -8.77 33.53 -17.97
CA ASP A 108 -8.20 32.74 -16.88
C ASP A 108 -8.47 31.24 -17.00
N PHE A 109 -9.54 30.88 -17.72
CA PHE A 109 -10.05 29.52 -17.81
C PHE A 109 -9.90 28.93 -19.21
N LEU A 110 -8.74 29.17 -19.81
CA LEU A 110 -8.39 28.73 -21.16
C LEU A 110 -7.22 27.74 -21.11
N ILE A 111 -7.35 26.64 -21.85
CA ILE A 111 -6.22 25.73 -22.10
C ILE A 111 -5.52 26.24 -23.35
N HIS A 112 -4.20 26.30 -23.33
CA HIS A 112 -3.42 26.72 -24.49
C HIS A 112 -2.70 25.53 -25.11
N LEU A 113 -2.75 25.43 -26.43
CA LEU A 113 -1.87 24.54 -27.17
C LEU A 113 -0.46 25.12 -27.20
N VAL A 114 0.55 24.30 -26.90
CA VAL A 114 1.96 24.71 -26.93
C VAL A 114 2.80 23.66 -27.64
N PHE A 115 3.81 24.12 -28.37
CA PHE A 115 4.71 23.27 -29.14
C PHE A 115 6.09 23.27 -28.50
N ILE A 116 6.52 22.10 -28.03
CA ILE A 116 7.84 21.94 -27.40
C ILE A 116 8.51 20.73 -28.04
N LYS A 117 9.69 20.92 -28.65
CA LYS A 117 10.48 19.85 -29.30
C LYS A 117 9.64 19.00 -30.27
N ASN A 118 8.93 19.65 -31.19
CA ASN A 118 8.02 19.02 -32.17
C ASN A 118 6.87 18.20 -31.58
N ARG A 119 6.56 18.35 -30.28
CA ARG A 119 5.41 17.71 -29.64
C ARG A 119 4.34 18.73 -29.32
N ILE A 120 3.10 18.33 -29.59
CA ILE A 120 1.90 19.06 -29.17
C ILE A 120 1.66 18.76 -27.70
N LEU A 121 1.62 19.81 -26.89
CA LEU A 121 1.35 19.75 -25.46
C LEU A 121 0.27 20.77 -25.10
N PHE A 122 -0.28 20.62 -23.91
CA PHE A 122 -1.41 21.43 -23.44
C PHE A 122 -1.00 22.14 -22.16
N LYS A 123 -1.15 23.46 -22.12
CA LYS A 123 -0.84 24.31 -20.98
C LYS A 123 -2.13 24.66 -20.25
N CYS A 124 -2.23 24.25 -18.98
CA CYS A 124 -3.32 24.61 -18.07
C CYS A 124 -2.73 25.19 -16.78
N ASN A 125 -3.17 26.40 -16.41
CA ASN A 125 -2.73 27.10 -15.19
C ASN A 125 -1.19 27.08 -15.01
N GLY A 126 -0.46 27.41 -16.09
CA GLY A 126 1.01 27.37 -16.15
C GLY A 126 1.64 25.97 -16.31
N GLY A 127 0.97 24.90 -15.89
CA GLY A 127 1.45 23.53 -16.02
C GLY A 127 1.32 22.98 -17.45
N ILE A 128 2.27 22.12 -17.85
CA ILE A 128 2.30 21.45 -19.15
C ILE A 128 1.83 19.99 -19.01
N TYR A 129 0.97 19.56 -19.94
CA TYR A 129 0.32 18.25 -19.98
C TYR A 129 0.47 17.61 -21.36
N ASN A 130 0.53 16.28 -21.39
CA ASN A 130 0.74 15.51 -22.63
C ASN A 130 -0.55 15.21 -23.39
N SER A 131 -1.72 15.53 -22.83
CA SER A 131 -3.03 15.32 -23.46
C SER A 131 -4.00 16.42 -23.06
N TYR A 132 -4.99 16.66 -23.92
CA TYR A 132 -6.06 17.59 -23.63
C TYR A 132 -6.88 17.12 -22.43
N THR A 133 -7.17 15.82 -22.31
CA THR A 133 -7.91 15.26 -21.17
C THR A 133 -7.30 15.62 -19.81
N SER A 134 -5.98 15.52 -19.66
CA SER A 134 -5.32 15.89 -18.39
C SER A 134 -5.31 17.40 -18.16
N ALA A 135 -5.13 18.21 -19.21
CA ALA A 135 -5.25 19.66 -19.09
C ALA A 135 -6.69 20.10 -18.77
N ASN A 136 -7.69 19.38 -19.29
CA ASN A 136 -9.10 19.60 -19.03
C ASN A 136 -9.45 19.32 -17.58
N GLN A 137 -8.98 18.20 -17.03
CA GLN A 137 -9.11 17.90 -15.59
C GLN A 137 -8.47 18.99 -14.72
N CYS A 138 -7.28 19.47 -15.09
CA CYS A 138 -6.65 20.61 -14.42
C CYS A 138 -7.56 21.85 -14.45
N MET A 139 -8.19 22.15 -15.59
CA MET A 139 -9.04 23.32 -15.73
C MET A 139 -10.35 23.19 -14.92
N ASP A 140 -10.93 21.99 -14.89
CA ASP A 140 -12.10 21.69 -14.06
C ASP A 140 -11.78 21.88 -12.57
N GLU A 141 -10.62 21.40 -12.11
CA GLU A 141 -10.17 21.62 -10.74
C GLU A 141 -9.97 23.12 -10.44
N VAL A 142 -9.38 23.88 -11.37
CA VAL A 142 -9.20 25.33 -11.23
C VAL A 142 -10.55 26.03 -11.09
N LYS A 143 -11.51 25.78 -11.99
CA LYS A 143 -12.86 26.35 -11.92
C LYS A 143 -13.61 25.96 -10.65
N LYS A 144 -13.44 24.71 -10.21
CA LYS A 144 -14.09 24.16 -9.03
C LYS A 144 -13.52 24.74 -7.74
N TYR A 145 -12.20 24.74 -7.59
CA TYR A 145 -11.54 25.03 -6.32
C TYR A 145 -11.15 26.50 -6.14
N ASP A 146 -11.04 27.30 -7.19
CA ASP A 146 -10.66 28.72 -7.06
C ASP A 146 -11.76 29.60 -6.43
N LYS A 147 -13.00 29.10 -6.43
CA LYS A 147 -14.13 29.75 -5.74
C LYS A 147 -13.98 29.74 -4.21
N PHE A 148 -13.19 28.83 -3.66
CA PHE A 148 -12.97 28.77 -2.22
C PHE A 148 -11.96 29.85 -1.82
N LYS A 149 -12.45 30.94 -1.21
CA LYS A 149 -11.65 32.08 -0.74
C LYS A 149 -11.64 32.25 0.79
N SER A 150 -12.22 31.29 1.52
CA SER A 150 -12.42 31.33 2.97
C SER A 150 -11.30 30.70 3.81
N GLN A 151 -10.14 30.42 3.21
CA GLN A 151 -9.02 29.76 3.90
C GLN A 151 -8.52 30.55 5.11
N TYR A 152 -8.60 31.88 5.06
CA TYR A 152 -8.20 32.77 6.15
C TYR A 152 -8.98 32.50 7.46
N LYS A 153 -10.21 31.96 7.38
CA LYS A 153 -11.02 31.58 8.55
C LYS A 153 -10.46 30.37 9.30
N LEU A 154 -9.58 29.59 8.67
CA LEU A 154 -8.98 28.38 9.24
C LEU A 154 -7.56 28.59 9.79
N ILE A 155 -7.08 29.84 9.76
CA ILE A 155 -5.77 30.22 10.30
C ILE A 155 -5.85 30.32 11.81
N GLY A 156 -4.79 29.85 12.50
CA GLY A 156 -4.73 29.83 13.95
C GLY A 156 -4.89 31.21 14.60
N LYS A 157 -5.21 31.26 15.89
CA LYS A 157 -5.45 32.52 16.62
C LYS A 157 -4.19 33.37 16.85
N ASP A 158 -2.99 32.77 16.75
CA ASP A 158 -1.70 33.45 16.94
C ASP A 158 -1.52 34.60 15.94
N GLU A 159 -1.29 35.81 16.47
CA GLU A 159 -1.27 37.06 15.70
C GLU A 159 -0.10 37.12 14.71
N ASN A 160 1.10 36.73 15.15
CA ASN A 160 2.27 36.64 14.28
C ASN A 160 2.03 35.65 13.14
N SER A 161 1.42 34.51 13.43
CA SER A 161 1.07 33.50 12.44
C SER A 161 0.11 34.03 11.37
N LYS A 162 -0.92 34.77 11.79
CA LYS A 162 -1.91 35.38 10.90
C LYS A 162 -1.27 36.41 9.99
N ARG A 163 -0.46 37.31 10.56
CA ARG A 163 0.21 38.38 9.81
C ARG A 163 1.13 37.81 8.72
N ILE A 164 1.93 36.80 9.08
CA ILE A 164 2.82 36.11 8.13
C ILE A 164 2.00 35.38 7.06
N TRP A 165 0.94 34.66 7.45
CA TRP A 165 0.14 33.94 6.47
C TRP A 165 -0.53 34.91 5.48
N TYR A 166 -1.13 36.00 5.98
CA TYR A 166 -1.75 37.03 5.14
C TYR A 166 -0.74 37.67 4.19
N SER A 167 0.46 38.05 4.65
CA SER A 167 1.45 38.69 3.78
C SER A 167 1.90 37.81 2.62
N ILE A 168 1.82 36.48 2.77
CA ILE A 168 2.27 35.51 1.76
C ILE A 168 1.12 35.04 0.86
N TRP A 169 -0.06 34.81 1.44
CA TRP A 169 -1.18 34.15 0.77
C TRP A 169 -2.33 35.08 0.39
N LYS A 170 -2.29 36.37 0.74
CA LYS A 170 -3.31 37.35 0.31
C LYS A 170 -3.53 37.23 -1.20
N ASN A 171 -4.80 37.07 -1.57
CA ASN A 171 -5.26 36.89 -2.96
C ASN A 171 -4.66 35.68 -3.72
N CYS A 172 -3.95 34.77 -3.05
CA CYS A 172 -3.39 33.55 -3.65
C CYS A 172 -4.18 32.30 -3.22
N TYR A 173 -5.29 32.05 -3.93
CA TYR A 173 -6.16 30.88 -3.74
C TYR A 173 -5.75 29.73 -4.67
N TYR A 174 -6.65 28.77 -4.90
CA TYR A 174 -6.32 27.53 -5.60
C TYR A 174 -5.69 27.76 -6.97
N LYS A 175 -6.25 28.63 -7.83
CA LYS A 175 -5.65 28.94 -9.13
C LYS A 175 -4.22 29.41 -8.96
N CYS A 176 -3.98 30.36 -8.06
CA CYS A 176 -2.63 30.87 -7.79
C CYS A 176 -1.67 29.78 -7.28
N PHE A 177 -2.01 29.02 -6.23
CA PHE A 177 -1.05 28.10 -5.63
C PHE A 177 -0.86 26.79 -6.41
N SER A 178 -1.87 26.35 -7.17
CA SER A 178 -1.77 25.16 -8.04
C SER A 178 -0.98 25.40 -9.32
N GLN A 179 -0.62 26.66 -9.62
CA GLN A 179 0.18 27.02 -10.80
C GLN A 179 1.45 26.19 -10.94
N ASN A 180 1.77 25.85 -12.18
CA ASN A 180 2.94 25.04 -12.53
C ASN A 180 2.98 23.73 -11.73
N ARG A 181 1.81 23.07 -11.60
CA ARG A 181 1.64 21.81 -10.86
C ARG A 181 2.11 21.93 -9.40
N PHE A 182 1.60 22.93 -8.69
CA PHE A 182 1.92 23.24 -7.29
C PHE A 182 3.36 23.70 -7.01
N LEU A 183 4.15 24.03 -8.03
CA LEU A 183 5.46 24.64 -7.80
C LEU A 183 5.32 25.99 -7.08
N ASN A 184 4.26 26.76 -7.38
CA ASN A 184 4.01 28.02 -6.70
C ASN A 184 3.65 27.83 -5.21
N LEU A 185 2.87 26.78 -4.89
CA LEU A 185 2.61 26.36 -3.51
C LEU A 185 3.93 26.10 -2.76
N VAL A 186 4.86 25.34 -3.37
CA VAL A 186 6.16 25.02 -2.74
C VAL A 186 7.00 26.28 -2.51
N LYS A 187 7.07 27.19 -3.49
CA LYS A 187 7.79 28.48 -3.37
C LYS A 187 7.26 29.31 -2.19
N LYS A 188 5.93 29.38 -2.03
CA LYS A 188 5.32 30.12 -0.91
C LYS A 188 5.44 29.38 0.42
N PHE A 189 5.37 28.05 0.44
CA PHE A 189 5.62 27.25 1.64
C PHE A 189 7.01 27.46 2.23
N ILE A 190 8.07 27.46 1.41
CA ILE A 190 9.41 27.72 1.93
C ILE A 190 9.54 29.14 2.47
N HIS A 191 8.90 30.11 1.82
CA HIS A 191 8.90 31.50 2.28
C HIS A 191 8.18 31.65 3.63
N GLU A 192 7.00 31.04 3.78
CA GLU A 192 6.24 31.02 5.04
C GLU A 192 6.99 30.32 6.16
N LEU A 193 7.52 29.13 5.88
CA LEU A 193 8.30 28.37 6.84
C LEU A 193 9.52 29.15 7.33
N ASN A 194 10.23 29.83 6.42
CA ASN A 194 11.39 30.64 6.79
C ASN A 194 11.00 31.89 7.60
N LYS A 195 9.86 32.53 7.32
CA LYS A 195 9.34 33.61 8.18
C LYS A 195 9.04 33.10 9.60
N TYR A 196 8.47 31.91 9.75
CA TYR A 196 8.27 31.31 11.07
C TYR A 196 9.58 30.94 11.78
N ARG A 197 10.58 30.45 11.05
CA ARG A 197 11.90 30.16 11.62
C ARG A 197 12.62 31.42 12.12
N LEU A 198 12.46 32.53 11.41
CA LEU A 198 13.02 33.83 11.82
C LEU A 198 12.45 34.33 13.15
N LEU A 199 11.17 34.05 13.46
CA LEU A 199 10.58 34.37 14.78
C LEU A 199 11.32 33.68 15.94
N PHE A 200 12.04 32.60 15.67
CA PHE A 200 12.86 31.88 16.65
C PHE A 200 14.36 32.05 16.42
N GLN A 201 14.76 33.09 15.67
CA GLN A 201 16.15 33.39 15.32
C GLN A 201 16.87 32.20 14.66
N LYS A 202 16.12 31.35 13.93
CA LYS A 202 16.68 30.20 13.22
C LYS A 202 17.00 30.58 11.78
N LYS A 203 18.15 30.11 11.29
CA LYS A 203 18.58 30.29 9.90
C LYS A 203 17.52 29.77 8.91
N PRO A 204 17.31 30.43 7.77
CA PRO A 204 16.37 29.98 6.76
C PRO A 204 16.80 28.62 6.18
N LEU A 205 15.83 27.78 5.83
CA LEU A 205 16.04 26.55 5.09
C LEU A 205 16.21 26.84 3.60
N ILE A 206 17.11 26.08 2.96
CA ILE A 206 17.35 26.11 1.53
C ILE A 206 16.61 24.95 0.86
N LEU A 207 15.96 25.19 -0.29
CA LEU A 207 15.37 24.13 -1.09
C LEU A 207 16.47 23.25 -1.71
N SER A 208 16.44 21.95 -1.43
CA SER A 208 17.38 20.98 -2.00
C SER A 208 16.68 20.14 -3.06
N ILE A 209 17.22 20.15 -4.29
CA ILE A 209 16.71 19.37 -5.43
C ILE A 209 16.67 17.87 -5.09
N SER A 210 17.70 17.35 -4.43
CA SER A 210 17.77 15.94 -4.02
C SER A 210 16.66 15.59 -3.01
N LEU A 211 16.46 16.44 -2.00
CA LEU A 211 15.38 16.25 -1.04
C LEU A 211 14.00 16.41 -1.69
N GLN A 212 13.84 17.33 -2.64
CA GLN A 212 12.60 17.56 -3.39
C GLN A 212 12.24 16.32 -4.23
N ASN A 213 13.18 15.78 -5.01
CA ASN A 213 12.97 14.56 -5.80
C ASN A 213 12.61 13.37 -4.91
N SER A 214 13.31 13.22 -3.78
CA SER A 214 12.97 12.22 -2.76
C SER A 214 11.55 12.45 -2.24
N ALA A 215 11.20 13.68 -1.83
CA ALA A 215 9.89 13.99 -1.26
C ALA A 215 8.76 13.75 -2.27
N GLN A 216 8.96 14.13 -3.53
CA GLN A 216 8.01 13.94 -4.62
C GLN A 216 7.72 12.47 -4.89
N ASN A 217 8.77 11.65 -4.97
CA ASN A 217 8.64 10.20 -5.14
C ASN A 217 7.90 9.56 -3.96
N PHE A 218 8.13 10.03 -2.74
CA PHE A 218 7.44 9.55 -1.55
C PHE A 218 5.98 9.97 -1.50
N ALA A 219 5.65 11.23 -1.83
CA ALA A 219 4.26 11.70 -1.90
C ALA A 219 3.45 10.86 -2.90
N LYS A 220 4.01 10.57 -4.08
CA LYS A 220 3.41 9.67 -5.08
C LYS A 220 3.19 8.26 -4.54
N LYS A 221 4.18 7.69 -3.84
CA LYS A 221 4.04 6.35 -3.23
C LYS A 221 2.91 6.34 -2.20
N ILE A 222 2.92 7.30 -1.26
CA ILE A 222 1.92 7.38 -0.18
C ILE A 222 0.51 7.58 -0.72
N ALA A 223 0.34 8.45 -1.71
CA ALA A 223 -0.95 8.69 -2.35
C ALA A 223 -1.55 7.47 -3.07
N ASN A 224 -0.71 6.52 -3.48
CA ASN A 224 -1.14 5.28 -4.14
C ASN A 224 -1.29 4.10 -3.18
N ILE A 225 -0.98 4.28 -1.88
CA ILE A 225 -1.28 3.28 -0.86
C ILE A 225 -2.79 3.34 -0.59
N GLU A 226 -3.46 2.18 -0.64
CA GLU A 226 -4.92 2.07 -0.55
C GLU A 226 -5.52 2.76 0.69
N LYS A 227 -6.78 3.18 0.54
CA LYS A 227 -7.61 4.02 1.44
C LYS A 227 -7.57 3.64 2.93
N TYR A 228 -7.20 2.40 3.26
CA TYR A 228 -7.20 1.85 4.61
C TYR A 228 -5.93 2.13 5.42
N ILE A 229 -4.86 2.65 4.81
CA ILE A 229 -3.63 3.01 5.53
C ILE A 229 -3.51 4.52 5.54
N GLY A 230 -4.25 5.17 6.43
CA GLY A 230 -4.11 6.61 6.65
C GLY A 230 -2.66 6.97 7.02
N PRO A 231 -2.12 8.13 6.59
CA PRO A 231 -0.76 8.57 6.91
C PRO A 231 -0.46 8.56 8.41
N GLN A 232 -1.51 8.69 9.25
CA GLN A 232 -1.41 8.67 10.71
C GLN A 232 -0.86 7.35 11.29
N TYR A 233 -0.92 6.23 10.56
CA TYR A 233 -0.41 4.95 11.02
C TYR A 233 1.06 4.68 10.64
N MET A 234 1.69 5.59 9.89
CA MET A 234 3.08 5.44 9.44
C MET A 234 4.04 6.22 10.34
N ILE A 235 5.01 5.51 10.93
CA ILE A 235 6.07 6.13 11.75
C ILE A 235 7.18 6.63 10.81
N TYR A 236 7.23 7.93 10.56
CA TYR A 236 8.33 8.54 9.80
C TYR A 236 9.43 9.03 10.73
N PRO A 237 10.72 8.94 10.32
CA PRO A 237 11.81 9.56 11.06
C PRO A 237 11.59 11.07 11.24
N ALA A 238 12.24 11.65 12.24
CA ALA A 238 12.02 13.04 12.67
C ALA A 238 12.33 14.10 11.60
N ASN A 239 12.98 13.73 10.49
CA ASN A 239 13.26 14.62 9.37
C ASN A 239 12.23 14.50 8.23
N GLN A 240 11.12 13.79 8.45
CA GLN A 240 10.09 13.53 7.45
C GLN A 240 8.71 13.79 8.02
N ILE A 241 7.92 14.63 7.35
CA ILE A 241 6.55 14.95 7.74
C ILE A 241 5.62 14.68 6.56
N VAL A 242 4.50 14.01 6.80
CA VAL A 242 3.47 13.81 5.80
C VAL A 242 2.13 14.31 6.32
N THR A 243 1.30 14.80 5.41
CA THR A 243 -0.10 15.11 5.66
C THR A 243 -0.92 14.91 4.39
N SER A 244 -2.20 14.61 4.56
CA SER A 244 -3.19 14.65 3.49
C SER A 244 -4.13 15.81 3.79
N ILE A 245 -4.17 16.81 2.91
CA ILE A 245 -5.02 17.99 3.07
C ILE A 245 -6.01 18.08 1.91
N SER A 246 -7.21 18.58 2.18
CA SER A 246 -8.17 18.90 1.12
C SER A 246 -7.57 19.96 0.21
N ILE A 247 -7.62 19.71 -1.10
CA ILE A 247 -6.97 20.49 -2.15
C ILE A 247 -7.16 22.02 -2.03
N PRO A 248 -8.39 22.57 -1.90
CA PRO A 248 -8.61 24.02 -1.84
C PRO A 248 -8.00 24.69 -0.59
N PHE A 249 -7.60 23.91 0.42
CA PHE A 249 -7.05 24.40 1.68
C PHE A 249 -5.54 24.16 1.80
N ALA A 250 -4.86 23.72 0.74
CA ALA A 250 -3.43 23.37 0.82
C ALA A 250 -2.55 24.50 1.38
N ASN A 251 -2.86 25.76 1.06
CA ASN A 251 -2.10 26.95 1.49
C ASN A 251 -2.12 27.22 3.01
N ILE A 252 -2.93 26.54 3.83
CA ILE A 252 -2.93 26.72 5.29
C ILE A 252 -2.02 25.73 6.04
N GLN A 253 -1.40 24.79 5.32
CA GLN A 253 -0.77 23.62 5.94
C GLN A 253 0.49 23.96 6.75
N ILE A 254 1.30 24.92 6.32
CA ILE A 254 2.50 25.36 7.06
C ILE A 254 2.08 26.09 8.34
N ASN A 255 1.11 27.01 8.27
CA ASN A 255 0.49 27.61 9.44
C ASN A 255 -0.01 26.57 10.46
N LYS A 256 -0.73 25.54 10.00
CA LYS A 256 -1.18 24.45 10.89
C LYS A 256 -0.03 23.77 11.62
N TRP A 257 1.06 23.47 10.92
CA TRP A 257 2.25 22.87 11.54
C TRP A 257 2.98 23.83 12.49
N TYR A 258 2.98 25.13 12.20
CA TYR A 258 3.51 26.14 13.11
C TYR A 258 2.68 26.25 14.40
N ILE A 259 1.35 26.26 14.31
CA ILE A 259 0.46 26.24 15.48
C ILE A 259 0.67 24.97 16.30
N ASP A 260 0.73 23.80 15.65
CA ASP A 260 1.05 22.53 16.31
C ASP A 260 2.42 22.61 17.03
N PHE A 261 3.43 23.23 16.40
CA PHE A 261 4.75 23.44 17.00
C PHE A 261 4.70 24.37 18.23
N LEU A 262 3.94 25.47 18.18
CA LEU A 262 3.74 26.36 19.33
C LEU A 262 3.08 25.62 20.50
N LEU A 263 2.07 24.80 20.23
CA LEU A 263 1.39 23.99 21.25
C LEU A 263 2.33 22.97 21.90
N LEU A 264 3.25 22.39 21.12
CA LEU A 264 4.27 21.47 21.63
C LEU A 264 5.31 22.16 22.50
N LYS A 265 5.71 23.40 22.15
CA LYS A 265 6.58 24.22 23.02
C LYS A 265 5.94 24.52 24.37
N LYS A 266 4.61 24.75 24.40
CA LYS A 266 3.87 24.96 25.65
C LYS A 266 3.68 23.67 26.47
N ASN A 267 3.64 22.50 25.81
CA ASN A 267 3.39 21.20 26.45
C ASN A 267 4.46 20.16 26.03
N PRO A 268 5.70 20.26 26.53
CA PRO A 268 6.82 19.44 26.08
C PRO A 268 6.64 17.94 26.37
N HIS A 269 5.79 17.57 27.33
CA HIS A 269 5.53 16.17 27.70
C HIS A 269 4.80 15.36 26.60
N LYS A 270 4.25 16.01 25.55
CA LYS A 270 3.64 15.32 24.40
C LYS A 270 4.71 14.77 23.44
N ASN A 271 5.35 13.68 23.82
CA ASN A 271 6.41 13.02 23.05
C ASN A 271 5.89 12.16 21.88
N THR A 272 5.05 12.74 21.00
CA THR A 272 4.50 12.03 19.84
C THR A 272 5.48 12.01 18.65
N THR A 273 5.32 11.06 17.72
CA THR A 273 6.10 11.03 16.47
C THR A 273 5.96 12.33 15.68
N LYS A 274 4.74 12.88 15.60
CA LYS A 274 4.46 14.16 14.94
C LYS A 274 5.17 15.32 15.65
N ALA A 275 5.28 15.29 16.98
CA ALA A 275 6.03 16.30 17.72
C ALA A 275 7.52 16.31 17.35
N LYS A 276 8.15 15.13 17.32
CA LYS A 276 9.56 14.98 16.91
C LYS A 276 9.81 15.49 15.49
N GLN A 277 8.86 15.23 14.60
CA GLN A 277 8.90 15.68 13.21
C GLN A 277 8.83 17.21 13.09
N LEU A 278 7.88 17.84 13.79
CA LEU A 278 7.77 19.31 13.82
C LEU A 278 8.99 19.96 14.46
N ILE A 279 9.47 19.43 15.58
CA ILE A 279 10.72 19.89 16.20
C ILE A 279 11.89 19.80 15.21
N GLY A 280 12.00 18.69 14.46
CA GLY A 280 13.02 18.52 13.44
C GLY A 280 12.94 19.55 12.31
N LEU A 281 11.73 19.95 11.90
CA LEU A 281 11.52 20.96 10.85
C LEU A 281 11.89 22.38 11.31
N PHE A 282 11.62 22.72 12.57
CA PHE A 282 11.94 24.02 13.17
C PHE A 282 13.30 24.05 13.89
N SER A 283 14.07 22.96 13.85
CA SER A 283 15.40 22.87 14.45
C SER A 283 16.43 23.71 13.69
N GLU A 284 17.42 24.24 14.40
CA GLU A 284 18.59 24.90 13.81
C GLU A 284 19.47 23.94 12.99
N ASN A 285 19.43 22.64 13.32
CA ASN A 285 20.17 21.60 12.61
C ASN A 285 19.53 21.24 11.26
N ALA A 286 18.32 21.72 10.99
CA ALA A 286 17.76 21.67 9.65
C ALA A 286 18.28 22.87 8.86
N THR A 287 18.96 22.58 7.76
CA THR A 287 19.57 23.56 6.83
C THR A 287 18.95 23.50 5.44
N GLN A 288 18.43 22.34 5.06
CA GLN A 288 17.82 22.09 3.75
C GLN A 288 16.48 21.40 3.91
N VAL A 289 15.61 21.60 2.93
CA VAL A 289 14.30 20.97 2.86
C VAL A 289 13.91 20.65 1.43
N GLY A 290 13.07 19.65 1.24
CA GLY A 290 12.43 19.33 -0.03
C GLY A 290 10.95 19.04 0.19
N PHE A 291 10.13 19.48 -0.75
CA PHE A 291 8.68 19.30 -0.73
C PHE A 291 8.26 18.38 -1.88
N GLY A 292 7.32 17.48 -1.60
CA GLY A 292 6.68 16.62 -2.58
C GLY A 292 5.17 16.74 -2.46
N THR A 293 4.48 16.86 -3.59
CA THR A 293 3.03 17.00 -3.64
C THR A 293 2.43 16.01 -4.63
N TYR A 294 1.33 15.36 -4.26
CA TYR A 294 0.63 14.46 -5.18
C TYR A 294 -0.88 14.48 -4.94
N ILE A 295 -1.67 14.62 -6.00
CA ILE A 295 -3.14 14.60 -5.91
C ILE A 295 -3.64 13.17 -5.94
N LYS A 296 -4.56 12.83 -5.01
CA LYS A 296 -5.35 11.61 -5.04
C LYS A 296 -6.80 11.93 -4.68
N GLY A 297 -7.69 11.92 -5.68
CA GLY A 297 -9.08 12.34 -5.50
C GLY A 297 -9.14 13.78 -5.01
N LYS A 298 -9.88 14.04 -3.94
CA LYS A 298 -10.05 15.39 -3.35
C LYS A 298 -8.93 15.85 -2.41
N TYR A 299 -7.85 15.07 -2.27
CA TYR A 299 -6.78 15.33 -1.33
C TYR A 299 -5.44 15.56 -2.04
N LEU A 300 -4.66 16.47 -1.48
CA LEU A 300 -3.25 16.68 -1.77
C LEU A 300 -2.43 16.00 -0.68
N VAL A 301 -1.65 14.98 -1.05
CA VAL A 301 -0.63 14.41 -0.18
C VAL A 301 0.60 15.31 -0.24
N LEU A 302 0.95 15.91 0.89
CA LEU A 302 2.14 16.74 1.06
C LEU A 302 3.16 15.97 1.90
N PHE A 303 4.37 15.84 1.37
CA PHE A 303 5.51 15.23 2.05
C PHE A 303 6.67 16.24 2.13
N ILE A 304 7.22 16.43 3.32
CA ILE A 304 8.40 17.25 3.57
C ILE A 304 9.53 16.37 4.06
N LYS A 305 10.72 16.59 3.50
CA LYS A 305 11.97 15.99 3.98
C LYS A 305 12.98 17.08 4.30
N SER A 306 13.55 17.08 5.50
CA SER A 306 14.60 18.01 5.91
C SER A 306 15.97 17.34 6.06
N SER A 307 17.03 18.14 6.07
CA SER A 307 18.39 17.69 6.38
C SER A 307 18.64 17.42 7.87
N TYR A 308 17.61 17.54 8.72
CA TYR A 308 17.73 17.34 10.17
C TYR A 308 18.32 15.97 10.49
N LYS A 309 19.51 15.99 11.12
CA LYS A 309 20.14 14.81 11.72
C LYS A 309 19.96 14.92 13.22
N LYS A 310 19.18 14.02 13.81
CA LYS A 310 19.09 13.92 15.27
C LYS A 310 20.47 13.50 15.79
N LEU A 311 21.09 14.31 16.66
CA LEU A 311 22.28 13.92 17.43
C LEU A 311 21.94 12.62 18.18
N ASN A 312 22.79 11.61 17.99
CA ASN A 312 22.54 10.21 18.33
C ASN A 312 22.49 9.97 19.86
N ASN A 313 21.40 10.29 20.55
CA ASN A 313 21.07 9.61 21.82
C ASN A 313 20.22 8.37 21.52
N LYS A 314 20.78 7.42 20.76
CA LYS A 314 20.06 6.28 20.18
C LYS A 314 20.55 4.91 20.64
N PHE A 315 21.24 4.81 21.78
CA PHE A 315 21.68 3.51 22.30
C PHE A 315 20.79 2.87 23.37
N THR A 316 19.88 3.60 24.03
CA THR A 316 19.17 3.02 25.19
C THR A 316 17.82 2.39 24.85
N ILE A 317 16.97 3.00 24.01
CA ILE A 317 15.56 2.57 23.96
C ILE A 317 15.31 1.29 23.14
N PHE A 318 16.05 1.05 22.04
CA PHE A 318 15.76 -0.14 21.20
C PHE A 318 16.22 -1.44 21.86
N ASN A 319 17.38 -1.43 22.52
CA ASN A 319 17.85 -2.58 23.29
C ASN A 319 17.04 -2.79 24.56
N ILE A 320 16.62 -1.72 25.25
CA ILE A 320 15.76 -1.83 26.43
C ILE A 320 14.37 -2.38 26.06
N ILE A 321 13.75 -1.97 24.94
CA ILE A 321 12.46 -2.54 24.53
C ILE A 321 12.60 -4.01 24.14
N LEU A 322 13.67 -4.41 23.45
CA LEU A 322 13.88 -5.82 23.10
C LEU A 322 14.17 -6.70 24.34
N ILE A 323 14.92 -6.17 25.31
CA ILE A 323 15.24 -6.85 26.58
C ILE A 323 14.00 -6.92 27.49
N LEU A 324 13.23 -5.83 27.62
CA LEU A 324 12.03 -5.79 28.45
C LEU A 324 10.89 -6.61 27.85
N TYR A 325 10.74 -6.67 26.51
CA TYR A 325 9.75 -7.56 25.90
C TYR A 325 10.15 -9.03 26.02
N ASN A 326 11.44 -9.37 25.90
CA ASN A 326 11.89 -10.74 26.17
C ASN A 326 11.69 -11.12 27.65
N LYS A 327 11.84 -10.18 28.60
CA LYS A 327 11.52 -10.43 30.03
C LYS A 327 10.02 -10.56 30.30
N ASN A 328 9.16 -9.71 29.74
CA ASN A 328 7.70 -9.80 29.92
C ASN A 328 7.07 -11.03 29.23
N ILE A 329 7.73 -11.61 28.22
CA ILE A 329 7.29 -12.89 27.64
C ILE A 329 7.66 -14.07 28.57
N ILE A 330 8.66 -13.93 29.45
CA ILE A 330 9.00 -14.99 30.42
C ILE A 330 7.94 -15.08 31.52
N SER A 331 7.32 -13.98 31.96
CA SER A 331 6.26 -14.03 32.98
C SER A 331 4.96 -14.67 32.47
N GLU A 332 4.61 -14.49 31.20
CA GLU A 332 3.42 -15.14 30.61
C GLU A 332 3.63 -16.64 30.30
N LEU A 333 4.85 -17.16 30.47
CA LEU A 333 5.21 -18.54 30.12
C LEU A 333 5.29 -19.50 31.32
N TYR A 334 5.18 -19.03 32.56
CA TYR A 334 5.25 -19.90 33.75
C TYR A 334 3.91 -20.51 34.19
N LEU A 335 2.78 -20.13 33.58
CA LEU A 335 1.55 -20.90 33.69
C LEU A 335 1.36 -21.76 32.44
N ASN A 336 1.77 -23.03 32.54
CA ASN A 336 1.03 -24.17 31.97
C ASN A 336 1.77 -25.47 32.33
N ARG A 337 1.41 -26.04 33.48
CA ARG A 337 1.46 -27.50 33.65
C ARG A 337 0.57 -28.07 32.54
N MET A 338 1.17 -28.65 31.50
CA MET A 338 0.43 -29.16 30.34
C MET A 338 -0.39 -30.38 30.75
N THR A 339 -1.67 -30.17 31.04
CA THR A 339 -2.69 -31.19 30.84
C THR A 339 -2.84 -31.43 29.34
N TYR A 340 -3.00 -32.68 28.93
CA TYR A 340 -3.27 -33.01 27.53
C TYR A 340 -4.68 -32.53 27.17
N GLU A 341 -4.77 -31.35 26.58
CA GLU A 341 -6.04 -30.81 26.06
C GLU A 341 -6.35 -31.45 24.71
N TYR A 342 -7.56 -32.04 24.62
CA TYR A 342 -8.10 -32.61 23.38
C TYR A 342 -8.78 -31.51 22.57
N ASN A 343 -8.62 -31.57 21.24
CA ASN A 343 -9.31 -30.72 20.30
C ASN A 343 -10.38 -31.50 19.53
N TYR A 344 -11.31 -30.80 18.89
CA TYR A 344 -12.33 -31.48 18.11
C TYR A 344 -11.73 -32.26 16.92
N LEU A 345 -12.12 -33.53 16.78
CA LEU A 345 -11.94 -34.32 15.56
C LEU A 345 -13.28 -34.38 14.81
N ALA A 346 -13.28 -33.89 13.57
CA ALA A 346 -14.39 -34.00 12.64
C ALA A 346 -14.21 -35.23 11.74
N VAL A 347 -15.15 -36.16 11.83
CA VAL A 347 -15.22 -37.36 11.00
C VAL A 347 -16.20 -37.10 9.84
N PRO A 348 -15.74 -37.08 8.58
CA PRO A 348 -16.59 -36.80 7.45
C PRO A 348 -17.51 -37.99 7.15
N VAL A 349 -18.79 -37.71 6.95
CA VAL A 349 -19.80 -38.70 6.57
C VAL A 349 -20.68 -38.18 5.44
N THR A 350 -21.29 -39.11 4.70
CA THR A 350 -22.34 -38.78 3.73
C THR A 350 -23.70 -39.11 4.35
N SER A 351 -24.62 -38.14 4.34
CA SER A 351 -26.03 -38.37 4.67
C SER A 351 -26.80 -38.68 3.39
N THR A 352 -27.76 -39.62 3.47
CA THR A 352 -28.71 -39.93 2.40
C THR A 352 -30.12 -39.80 2.95
N ILE A 353 -30.91 -38.91 2.37
CA ILE A 353 -32.32 -38.71 2.71
C ILE A 353 -33.16 -39.53 1.73
N ASN A 354 -33.83 -40.55 2.26
CA ASN A 354 -34.66 -41.49 1.52
C ASN A 354 -36.02 -40.87 1.16
N ASN A 355 -36.75 -41.51 0.24
CA ASN A 355 -38.06 -41.02 -0.22
C ASN A 355 -39.12 -40.94 0.88
N ASP A 356 -38.99 -41.77 1.91
CA ASP A 356 -39.86 -41.77 3.10
C ASP A 356 -39.45 -40.71 4.16
N GLY A 357 -38.45 -39.88 3.85
CA GLY A 357 -37.91 -38.87 4.76
C GLY A 357 -36.93 -39.41 5.79
N ARG A 358 -36.67 -40.74 5.84
CA ARG A 358 -35.65 -41.30 6.75
C ARG A 358 -34.25 -40.92 6.28
N GLU A 359 -33.40 -40.60 7.24
CA GLU A 359 -32.00 -40.27 6.99
C GLU A 359 -31.09 -41.45 7.35
N SER A 360 -30.24 -41.83 6.42
CA SER A 360 -29.21 -42.86 6.58
C SER A 360 -27.83 -42.27 6.32
N PHE A 361 -26.78 -42.94 6.76
CA PHE A 361 -25.42 -42.44 6.68
C PHE A 361 -24.47 -43.45 6.06
N ALA A 362 -23.46 -42.95 5.36
CA ALA A 362 -22.35 -43.75 4.87
C ALA A 362 -21.03 -43.23 5.41
N TYR A 363 -20.23 -44.13 5.96
CA TYR A 363 -18.87 -43.89 6.41
C TYR A 363 -18.01 -45.10 6.04
N GLN A 364 -16.94 -44.88 5.25
CA GLN A 364 -16.01 -45.91 4.79
C GLN A 364 -16.67 -47.18 4.25
N TYR A 365 -17.55 -47.01 3.27
CA TYR A 365 -18.28 -48.11 2.61
C TYR A 365 -19.26 -48.87 3.53
N THR A 366 -19.38 -48.47 4.79
CA THR A 366 -20.38 -49.01 5.72
C THR A 366 -21.59 -48.09 5.74
N HIS A 367 -22.77 -48.70 5.64
CA HIS A 367 -24.05 -48.01 5.69
C HIS A 367 -24.65 -48.12 7.09
N TYR A 368 -25.23 -47.02 7.58
CA TYR A 368 -25.88 -46.92 8.88
C TYR A 368 -27.29 -46.35 8.67
N ASP A 369 -28.30 -47.10 9.08
CA ASP A 369 -29.72 -46.78 8.96
C ASP A 369 -30.21 -45.75 9.99
N SER A 370 -29.39 -45.37 10.97
CA SER A 370 -29.72 -44.34 11.96
C SER A 370 -28.50 -43.52 12.42
N ARG A 371 -28.77 -42.31 12.93
CA ARG A 371 -27.75 -41.46 13.59
C ARG A 371 -27.11 -42.18 14.79
N GLU A 372 -27.90 -42.94 15.53
CA GLU A 372 -27.46 -43.65 16.73
C GLU A 372 -26.40 -44.71 16.41
N LYS A 373 -26.69 -45.60 15.45
CA LYS A 373 -25.75 -46.65 15.02
C LYS A 373 -24.47 -46.07 14.43
N LEU A 374 -24.57 -44.96 13.69
CA LEU A 374 -23.39 -44.23 13.21
C LEU A 374 -22.55 -43.71 14.39
N ILE A 375 -23.17 -43.03 15.36
CA ILE A 375 -22.48 -42.45 16.52
C ILE A 375 -21.79 -43.54 17.33
N GLU A 376 -22.47 -44.66 17.61
CA GLU A 376 -21.88 -45.80 18.32
C GLU A 376 -20.66 -46.36 17.60
N ASN A 377 -20.74 -46.53 16.28
CA ASN A 377 -19.62 -47.03 15.48
C ASN A 377 -18.42 -46.08 15.50
N ILE A 378 -18.66 -44.78 15.33
CA ILE A 378 -17.61 -43.74 15.37
C ILE A 378 -16.94 -43.72 16.75
N ILE A 379 -17.71 -43.76 17.84
CA ILE A 379 -17.18 -43.84 19.22
C ILE A 379 -16.31 -45.09 19.39
N MET A 380 -16.77 -46.24 18.90
CA MET A 380 -16.02 -47.49 18.99
C MET A 380 -14.73 -47.48 18.17
N ARG A 381 -14.68 -46.69 17.09
CA ARG A 381 -13.50 -46.59 16.23
C ARG A 381 -12.44 -45.63 16.77
N PHE A 382 -12.87 -44.56 17.45
CA PHE A 382 -12.02 -43.52 18.02
C PHE A 382 -12.07 -43.52 19.56
N ARG A 383 -11.92 -44.71 20.17
CA ARG A 383 -12.02 -44.91 21.64
C ARG A 383 -10.99 -44.12 22.44
N ASP A 384 -9.87 -43.77 21.80
CA ASP A 384 -8.80 -42.95 22.37
C ASP A 384 -9.16 -41.45 22.46
N ILE A 385 -10.29 -41.04 21.87
CA ILE A 385 -10.76 -39.66 21.86
C ILE A 385 -12.05 -39.57 22.68
N PRO A 386 -12.12 -38.71 23.72
CA PRO A 386 -13.33 -38.53 24.50
C PRO A 386 -14.50 -38.06 23.62
N LYS A 387 -15.68 -38.65 23.82
CA LYS A 387 -16.90 -38.41 23.02
C LYS A 387 -17.20 -36.91 22.80
N LYS A 388 -17.01 -36.08 23.84
CA LYS A 388 -17.23 -34.62 23.74
C LYS A 388 -16.37 -33.88 22.71
N TYR A 389 -15.28 -34.48 22.25
CA TYR A 389 -14.38 -33.92 21.22
C TYR A 389 -14.53 -34.62 19.86
N LEU A 390 -15.43 -35.60 19.74
CA LEU A 390 -15.74 -36.24 18.46
C LEU A 390 -16.96 -35.58 17.83
N LEU A 391 -16.76 -35.05 16.64
CA LEU A 391 -17.77 -34.45 15.78
C LEU A 391 -17.96 -35.31 14.53
N ILE A 392 -19.20 -35.52 14.13
CA ILE A 392 -19.54 -36.08 12.83
C ILE A 392 -19.87 -34.92 11.91
N HIS A 393 -19.13 -34.78 10.80
CA HIS A 393 -19.31 -33.70 9.83
C HIS A 393 -20.00 -34.25 8.59
N VAL A 394 -21.22 -33.78 8.33
CA VAL A 394 -21.95 -34.18 7.11
C VAL A 394 -21.44 -33.35 5.94
N VAL A 395 -20.51 -33.93 5.18
CA VAL A 395 -19.84 -33.25 4.05
C VAL A 395 -20.57 -33.41 2.72
N ALA A 396 -21.46 -34.40 2.64
CA ALA A 396 -22.29 -34.65 1.47
C ALA A 396 -23.70 -35.07 1.89
N ILE A 397 -24.70 -34.54 1.20
CA ILE A 397 -26.11 -34.90 1.37
C ILE A 397 -26.62 -35.42 0.03
N ARG A 398 -27.09 -36.67 0.01
CA ARG A 398 -27.70 -37.30 -1.15
C ARG A 398 -29.22 -37.30 -0.98
N CYS A 399 -29.92 -36.60 -1.86
CA CYS A 399 -31.38 -36.61 -1.96
C CYS A 399 -31.75 -37.11 -3.36
N ARG A 400 -32.37 -38.30 -3.44
CA ARG A 400 -32.68 -38.96 -4.73
C ARG A 400 -31.41 -39.06 -5.61
N ASN A 401 -31.44 -38.48 -6.80
CA ASN A 401 -30.33 -38.43 -7.75
C ASN A 401 -29.43 -37.19 -7.57
N MET A 402 -29.74 -36.30 -6.63
CA MET A 402 -28.92 -35.12 -6.35
C MET A 402 -27.95 -35.40 -5.21
N LEU A 403 -26.65 -35.25 -5.51
CA LEU A 403 -25.60 -35.26 -4.51
C LEU A 403 -25.10 -33.82 -4.30
N ASN A 404 -25.40 -33.25 -3.14
CA ASN A 404 -24.88 -31.95 -2.74
C ASN A 404 -23.62 -32.18 -1.90
N ILE A 405 -22.45 -31.96 -2.50
CA ILE A 405 -21.16 -32.03 -1.82
C ILE A 405 -20.77 -30.61 -1.44
N SER A 406 -20.64 -30.33 -0.15
CA SER A 406 -20.01 -29.10 0.30
C SER A 406 -19.21 -29.34 1.57
N ASN A 407 -17.90 -29.09 1.46
CA ASN A 407 -17.02 -28.97 2.62
C ASN A 407 -17.40 -27.79 3.53
N GLU A 408 -18.28 -26.90 3.07
CA GLU A 408 -18.80 -25.75 3.83
C GLU A 408 -20.11 -26.04 4.56
N HIS A 409 -20.71 -27.23 4.38
CA HIS A 409 -21.89 -27.61 5.17
C HIS A 409 -21.53 -27.51 6.66
N LYS A 410 -22.23 -26.64 7.38
CA LYS A 410 -22.03 -26.39 8.83
C LYS A 410 -22.75 -27.43 9.70
N ASN A 411 -23.11 -28.56 9.12
CA ASN A 411 -23.91 -29.60 9.75
C ASN A 411 -22.99 -30.56 10.51
N PHE A 412 -22.88 -30.35 11.82
CA PHE A 412 -22.17 -31.26 12.71
C PHE A 412 -23.15 -32.00 13.61
N LEU A 413 -22.86 -33.26 13.92
CA LEU A 413 -23.47 -33.97 15.04
C LEU A 413 -22.40 -34.14 16.13
N LYS A 414 -22.78 -33.86 17.37
CA LYS A 414 -21.92 -34.10 18.53
C LYS A 414 -22.17 -35.50 19.07
N THR A 415 -21.11 -36.29 19.23
CA THR A 415 -21.26 -37.69 19.68
C THR A 415 -21.58 -37.84 21.18
N ASP A 416 -21.50 -36.76 21.96
CA ASP A 416 -21.92 -36.70 23.37
C ASP A 416 -23.35 -36.18 23.57
N SER A 417 -24.06 -35.85 22.49
CA SER A 417 -25.46 -35.43 22.59
C SER A 417 -26.35 -36.62 22.95
N LYS A 418 -27.43 -36.36 23.69
CA LYS A 418 -28.49 -37.35 23.93
C LYS A 418 -29.51 -37.29 22.78
N PRO A 419 -30.22 -38.39 22.49
CA PRO A 419 -31.34 -38.37 21.55
C PRO A 419 -32.41 -37.32 21.96
N PRO A 420 -33.08 -36.65 21.00
CA PRO A 420 -32.88 -36.75 19.56
C PRO A 420 -31.59 -36.03 19.11
N PHE A 421 -30.77 -36.71 18.31
CA PHE A 421 -29.52 -36.15 17.80
C PHE A 421 -29.80 -35.08 16.75
N ALA A 422 -29.64 -33.81 17.11
CA ALA A 422 -29.85 -32.68 16.21
C ALA A 422 -28.53 -32.15 15.61
N TYR A 423 -28.61 -31.57 14.41
CA TYR A 423 -27.49 -30.85 13.81
C TYR A 423 -27.15 -29.60 14.61
N THR A 424 -25.87 -29.37 14.85
CA THR A 424 -25.36 -28.16 15.49
C THR A 424 -24.52 -27.36 14.50
N ASN A 425 -24.76 -26.05 14.46
CA ASN A 425 -23.93 -25.11 13.73
C ASN A 425 -22.77 -24.67 14.63
N LEU A 426 -21.55 -25.06 14.28
CA LEU A 426 -20.36 -24.60 14.99
C LEU A 426 -19.96 -23.19 14.54
N PRO A 427 -19.33 -22.39 15.42
CA PRO A 427 -18.81 -21.08 15.06
C PRO A 427 -17.87 -21.19 13.85
N THR A 428 -17.97 -20.24 12.90
CA THR A 428 -17.07 -20.20 11.73
C THR A 428 -15.60 -20.01 12.11
N SER A 429 -15.34 -19.53 13.32
CA SER A 429 -14.01 -19.39 13.90
C SER A 429 -13.47 -20.67 14.54
N LEU A 430 -14.30 -21.71 14.71
CA LEU A 430 -13.90 -22.93 15.40
C LEU A 430 -12.94 -23.75 14.53
N ASP A 431 -11.74 -23.95 15.03
CA ASP A 431 -10.75 -24.84 14.43
C ASP A 431 -10.92 -26.27 14.93
N TYR A 432 -10.88 -27.23 14.00
CA TYR A 432 -10.99 -28.65 14.29
C TYR A 432 -10.06 -29.45 13.37
N ILE A 433 -9.67 -30.63 13.84
CA ILE A 433 -8.89 -31.62 13.09
C ILE A 433 -9.87 -32.36 12.19
N ARG A 434 -9.49 -32.63 10.95
CA ARG A 434 -10.32 -33.40 10.01
C ARG A 434 -9.73 -34.79 9.81
N LEU A 435 -10.58 -35.81 9.81
CA LEU A 435 -10.17 -37.12 9.34
C LEU A 435 -10.25 -37.16 7.81
N ILE A 436 -9.20 -37.66 7.16
CA ILE A 436 -9.13 -37.83 5.71
C ILE A 436 -8.70 -39.25 5.41
N ASN A 437 -9.34 -39.85 4.41
CA ASN A 437 -8.92 -41.12 3.83
C ASN A 437 -8.08 -40.85 2.58
N ASN A 438 -6.81 -41.22 2.62
CA ASN A 438 -5.93 -41.16 1.46
C ASN A 438 -5.36 -42.55 1.20
N GLU A 439 -5.66 -43.16 0.05
CA GLU A 439 -5.17 -44.49 -0.36
C GLU A 439 -5.28 -45.56 0.74
N ASN A 440 -6.48 -45.71 1.31
CA ASN A 440 -6.81 -46.64 2.41
C ASN A 440 -6.11 -46.37 3.76
N LYS A 441 -5.37 -45.26 3.89
CA LYS A 441 -4.78 -44.83 5.17
C LYS A 441 -5.54 -43.65 5.75
N HIS A 442 -5.87 -43.79 7.04
CA HIS A 442 -6.40 -42.70 7.85
C HIS A 442 -5.31 -41.67 8.12
N GLN A 443 -5.58 -40.42 7.73
CA GLN A 443 -4.74 -39.27 8.06
C GLN A 443 -5.57 -38.20 8.76
N PHE A 444 -4.92 -37.49 9.68
CA PHE A 444 -5.50 -36.39 10.43
C PHE A 444 -4.99 -35.08 9.84
N GLU A 445 -5.87 -34.25 9.32
CA GLU A 445 -5.54 -32.92 8.80
C GLU A 445 -5.69 -31.87 9.90
N CYS A 446 -4.61 -31.14 10.17
CA CYS A 446 -4.63 -29.91 10.95
C CYS A 446 -3.95 -28.79 10.18
N ASN A 447 -4.68 -27.70 9.90
CA ASN A 447 -4.18 -26.54 9.17
C ASN A 447 -3.48 -26.91 7.84
N SER A 448 -4.12 -27.82 7.08
CA SER A 448 -3.60 -28.37 5.82
C SER A 448 -2.23 -29.05 5.92
N ASN A 449 -1.93 -29.61 7.10
CA ASN A 449 -0.87 -30.56 7.33
C ASN A 449 -1.50 -31.92 7.65
N TYR A 450 -0.93 -32.99 7.09
CA TYR A 450 -1.42 -34.35 7.29
C TYR A 450 -0.54 -35.08 8.32
N PHE A 451 -1.18 -35.72 9.28
CA PHE A 451 -0.53 -36.45 10.36
C PHE A 451 -1.01 -37.90 10.37
N SER A 452 -0.10 -38.83 10.69
CA SER A 452 -0.43 -40.25 10.83
C SER A 452 -1.18 -40.59 12.13
N SER A 453 -1.27 -39.66 13.07
CA SER A 453 -1.95 -39.86 14.35
C SER A 453 -2.68 -38.62 14.83
N TYR A 454 -3.81 -38.84 15.51
CA TYR A 454 -4.58 -37.79 16.16
C TYR A 454 -3.74 -37.00 17.16
N LYS A 455 -2.87 -37.67 17.95
CA LYS A 455 -1.95 -37.03 18.90
C LYS A 455 -1.09 -35.94 18.26
N ASN A 456 -0.55 -36.19 17.07
CA ASN A 456 0.30 -35.22 16.36
C ASN A 456 -0.53 -34.07 15.76
N ALA A 457 -1.71 -34.37 15.21
CA ALA A 457 -2.64 -33.34 14.75
C ALA A 457 -3.16 -32.48 15.91
N ASN A 458 -3.39 -33.07 17.08
CA ASN A 458 -3.79 -32.39 18.30
C ASN A 458 -2.71 -31.43 18.80
N LYS A 459 -1.44 -31.83 18.72
CA LYS A 459 -0.32 -30.93 18.99
C LYS A 459 -0.28 -29.74 18.02
N CYS A 460 -0.50 -29.98 16.72
CA CYS A 460 -0.65 -28.92 15.72
C CYS A 460 -1.79 -27.95 16.09
N MET A 461 -2.93 -28.47 16.53
CA MET A 461 -4.08 -27.63 16.91
C MET A 461 -3.80 -26.80 18.17
N ASN A 462 -3.17 -27.41 19.19
CA ASN A 462 -2.72 -26.72 20.39
C ASN A 462 -1.74 -25.60 20.06
N ASP A 463 -0.82 -25.82 19.13
CA ASP A 463 0.09 -24.78 18.66
C ASP A 463 -0.65 -23.62 17.98
N ILE A 464 -1.69 -23.92 17.18
CA ILE A 464 -2.52 -22.89 16.54
C ILE A 464 -3.21 -22.03 17.58
N GLN A 465 -3.93 -22.64 18.51
CA GLN A 465 -4.63 -21.91 19.57
C GLN A 465 -3.66 -21.11 20.45
N LYS A 466 -2.47 -21.68 20.72
CA LYS A 466 -1.44 -21.04 21.53
C LYS A 466 -0.77 -19.87 20.83
N TYR A 467 -0.45 -19.97 19.54
CA TYR A 467 0.40 -18.99 18.85
C TYR A 467 -0.36 -18.02 17.95
N ASP A 468 -1.57 -18.34 17.49
CA ASP A 468 -2.33 -17.46 16.59
C ASP A 468 -2.91 -16.23 17.31
N LYS A 469 -3.04 -16.29 18.64
CA LYS A 469 -3.43 -15.15 19.48
C LYS A 469 -2.43 -13.98 19.47
N PHE A 470 -1.18 -14.20 19.05
CA PHE A 470 -0.16 -13.14 18.96
C PHE A 470 -0.34 -12.26 17.71
N LYS A 471 -1.37 -11.40 17.73
CA LYS A 471 -1.73 -10.52 16.60
C LYS A 471 -0.95 -9.20 16.52
N LEU A 472 -0.13 -8.90 17.52
CA LEU A 472 0.60 -7.63 17.66
C LEU A 472 2.03 -7.65 17.09
N GLN A 473 2.34 -8.57 16.17
CA GLN A 473 3.67 -8.75 15.57
C GLN A 473 4.20 -7.46 14.93
N TYR A 474 3.30 -6.62 14.39
CA TYR A 474 3.65 -5.33 13.81
C TYR A 474 4.38 -4.36 14.77
N LYS A 475 4.24 -4.55 16.10
CA LYS A 475 4.93 -3.74 17.11
C LYS A 475 6.42 -4.09 17.21
N LEU A 476 6.82 -5.26 16.72
CA LEU A 476 8.21 -5.75 16.74
C LEU A 476 9.00 -5.39 15.47
N ILE A 477 8.33 -4.79 14.48
CA ILE A 477 8.93 -4.42 13.20
C ILE A 477 9.87 -3.22 13.40
N GLY A 478 11.02 -3.24 12.71
CA GLY A 478 12.01 -2.18 12.79
C GLY A 478 11.43 -0.78 12.50
N ASN A 479 12.09 0.27 12.99
CA ASN A 479 11.67 1.66 12.81
C ASN A 479 11.82 2.19 11.36
N ASN A 480 12.21 1.34 10.41
CA ASN A 480 12.33 1.72 9.02
C ASN A 480 10.94 1.72 8.37
N TRP A 481 10.46 2.90 7.92
CA TRP A 481 9.14 3.06 7.32
C TRP A 481 8.90 2.13 6.13
N TYR A 482 9.89 1.94 5.25
CA TYR A 482 9.76 1.11 4.05
C TYR A 482 9.66 -0.37 4.45
N GLY A 483 10.47 -0.77 5.43
CA GLY A 483 10.37 -2.04 6.14
C GLY A 483 8.95 -2.30 6.64
N GLN A 484 8.39 -1.36 7.40
CA GLN A 484 7.03 -1.46 7.94
C GLN A 484 5.96 -1.55 6.86
N MET A 485 6.08 -0.72 5.82
CA MET A 485 5.14 -0.71 4.70
C MET A 485 5.13 -2.06 3.98
N VAL A 486 6.30 -2.56 3.58
CA VAL A 486 6.43 -3.83 2.89
C VAL A 486 5.90 -4.97 3.76
N TRP A 487 6.36 -5.06 5.01
CA TRP A 487 5.93 -6.10 5.93
C TRP A 487 4.40 -6.11 6.11
N ARG A 488 3.79 -4.94 6.36
CA ARG A 488 2.32 -4.85 6.51
C ARG A 488 1.58 -5.25 5.24
N SER A 489 2.07 -4.86 4.06
CA SER A 489 1.42 -5.24 2.80
C SER A 489 1.42 -6.75 2.54
N ILE A 490 2.31 -7.50 3.19
CA ILE A 490 2.53 -8.93 2.95
C ILE A 490 2.00 -9.80 4.09
N TRP A 491 2.13 -9.36 5.34
CA TRP A 491 1.81 -10.15 6.53
C TRP A 491 0.54 -9.70 7.25
N LYS A 492 -0.13 -8.65 6.79
CA LYS A 492 -1.41 -8.22 7.37
C LYS A 492 -2.37 -9.40 7.44
N ASP A 493 -2.96 -9.57 8.62
CA ASP A 493 -3.92 -10.62 8.95
C ASP A 493 -3.42 -12.06 8.73
N CYS A 494 -2.11 -12.25 8.54
CA CYS A 494 -1.47 -13.56 8.40
C CYS A 494 -0.59 -13.87 9.61
N TYR A 495 -1.19 -14.43 10.65
CA TYR A 495 -0.53 -14.85 11.89
C TYR A 495 -0.13 -16.35 11.83
N TYR A 496 0.12 -16.96 12.98
CA TYR A 496 0.70 -18.32 13.05
C TYR A 496 -0.09 -19.36 12.25
N LYS A 497 -1.42 -19.40 12.39
CA LYS A 497 -2.28 -20.31 11.62
C LYS A 497 -2.08 -20.11 10.12
N CYS A 498 -2.09 -18.86 9.67
CA CYS A 498 -1.92 -18.52 8.27
C CYS A 498 -0.53 -18.93 7.72
N PHE A 499 0.57 -18.59 8.42
CA PHE A 499 1.91 -18.83 7.88
C PHE A 499 2.45 -20.25 8.12
N SER A 500 1.91 -20.99 9.09
CA SER A 500 2.28 -22.40 9.35
C SER A 500 1.50 -23.40 8.48
N LYS A 501 0.49 -22.94 7.75
CA LYS A 501 -0.32 -23.77 6.85
C LYS A 501 0.54 -24.50 5.82
N SER A 502 0.23 -25.78 5.58
CA SER A 502 0.92 -26.63 4.60
C SER A 502 2.44 -26.61 4.80
N SER A 503 2.86 -26.92 6.03
CA SER A 503 4.26 -27.06 6.44
C SER A 503 5.09 -25.82 6.14
N TYR A 504 4.56 -24.65 6.52
CA TYR A 504 5.17 -23.34 6.32
C TYR A 504 5.29 -22.88 4.86
N GLN A 505 4.60 -23.51 3.91
CA GLN A 505 4.58 -23.05 2.52
C GLN A 505 4.03 -21.61 2.40
N GLY A 506 3.01 -21.28 3.20
CA GLY A 506 2.47 -19.93 3.28
C GLY A 506 3.49 -18.89 3.77
N PHE A 507 4.36 -19.27 4.69
CA PHE A 507 5.48 -18.45 5.15
C PHE A 507 6.49 -18.23 4.02
N LEU A 508 6.88 -19.29 3.30
CA LEU A 508 7.89 -19.25 2.24
C LEU A 508 7.55 -18.25 1.14
N VAL A 509 6.33 -18.33 0.60
CA VAL A 509 5.86 -17.43 -0.47
C VAL A 509 5.91 -15.97 -0.02
N ARG A 510 5.48 -15.68 1.21
CA ARG A 510 5.47 -14.32 1.77
C ARG A 510 6.86 -13.80 2.07
N ALA A 511 7.75 -14.62 2.63
CA ALA A 511 9.14 -14.27 2.91
C ALA A 511 9.90 -13.90 1.64
N ILE A 512 9.74 -14.67 0.56
CA ILE A 512 10.35 -14.38 -0.76
C ILE A 512 9.79 -13.08 -1.34
N ASN A 513 8.47 -12.87 -1.27
CA ASN A 513 7.84 -11.65 -1.75
C ASN A 513 8.35 -10.42 -0.97
N GLU A 514 8.45 -10.52 0.35
CA GLU A 514 8.97 -9.44 1.21
C GLU A 514 10.41 -9.12 0.85
N PHE A 515 11.25 -10.14 0.73
CA PHE A 515 12.64 -9.98 0.35
C PHE A 515 12.78 -9.31 -1.02
N ASN A 516 12.00 -9.74 -2.02
CA ASN A 516 12.01 -9.15 -3.36
C ASN A 516 11.52 -7.70 -3.38
N ARG A 517 10.57 -7.32 -2.52
CA ARG A 517 10.19 -5.91 -2.33
C ARG A 517 11.35 -5.09 -1.78
N TYR A 518 12.10 -5.61 -0.81
CA TYR A 518 13.31 -4.94 -0.31
C TYR A 518 14.38 -4.79 -1.39
N ARG A 519 14.63 -5.82 -2.19
CA ARG A 519 15.56 -5.75 -3.33
C ARG A 519 15.16 -4.72 -4.37
N ALA A 520 13.88 -4.65 -4.71
CA ALA A 520 13.35 -3.65 -5.65
C ALA A 520 13.59 -2.21 -5.17
N SER A 521 13.65 -1.98 -3.85
CA SER A 521 13.97 -0.66 -3.28
C SER A 521 15.39 -0.19 -3.60
N PHE A 522 16.30 -1.13 -3.86
CA PHE A 522 17.68 -0.89 -4.29
C PHE A 522 17.85 -1.01 -5.81
N LEU A 523 16.75 -1.13 -6.57
CA LEU A 523 16.75 -1.39 -8.01
C LEU A 523 17.44 -2.71 -8.40
N PHE A 524 17.48 -3.68 -7.48
CA PHE A 524 18.02 -5.00 -7.76
C PHE A 524 16.92 -5.90 -8.34
N LYS A 525 17.32 -6.80 -9.26
CA LYS A 525 16.43 -7.79 -9.84
C LYS A 525 15.90 -8.74 -8.75
N PRO A 526 14.64 -9.20 -8.84
CA PRO A 526 14.08 -10.16 -7.89
C PRO A 526 14.84 -11.49 -7.96
N VAL A 527 15.01 -12.14 -6.82
CA VAL A 527 15.51 -13.52 -6.74
C VAL A 527 14.42 -14.52 -7.05
N LYS A 528 14.82 -15.66 -7.60
CA LYS A 528 13.95 -16.81 -7.86
C LYS A 528 14.09 -17.85 -6.75
N TYR A 529 13.00 -18.53 -6.45
CA TYR A 529 13.03 -19.70 -5.57
C TYR A 529 13.80 -20.85 -6.24
N CYS A 530 14.67 -21.52 -5.51
CA CYS A 530 15.46 -22.64 -5.99
C CYS A 530 15.27 -23.86 -5.09
N TYR A 531 14.75 -24.94 -5.67
CA TYR A 531 14.43 -26.17 -4.96
C TYR A 531 15.68 -26.85 -4.35
N ASN A 532 16.81 -26.83 -5.06
CA ASN A 532 18.08 -27.37 -4.56
C ASN A 532 18.58 -26.59 -3.33
N LEU A 533 18.43 -25.26 -3.32
CA LEU A 533 18.79 -24.45 -2.15
C LEU A 533 17.82 -24.69 -0.99
N PHE A 534 16.54 -24.94 -1.27
CA PHE A 534 15.56 -25.32 -0.25
C PHE A 534 15.98 -26.60 0.48
N PHE A 535 16.33 -27.67 -0.25
CA PHE A 535 16.77 -28.92 0.38
C PHE A 535 18.04 -28.76 1.21
N SER A 536 19.03 -28.02 0.69
CA SER A 536 20.25 -27.72 1.43
C SER A 536 19.97 -26.92 2.71
N ALA A 537 19.11 -25.91 2.61
CA ALA A 537 18.70 -25.09 3.75
C ALA A 537 17.91 -25.91 4.79
N GLU A 538 17.03 -26.80 4.34
CA GLU A 538 16.24 -27.67 5.22
C GLU A 538 17.13 -28.70 5.95
N LYS A 539 18.07 -29.33 5.22
CA LYS A 539 19.07 -30.22 5.80
C LYS A 539 19.91 -29.51 6.86
N LEU A 540 20.33 -28.27 6.58
CA LEU A 540 21.08 -27.44 7.52
C LEU A 540 20.24 -27.08 8.75
N ALA A 541 18.98 -26.66 8.57
CA ALA A 541 18.06 -26.35 9.66
C ALA A 541 17.82 -27.57 10.57
N LYS A 542 17.65 -28.77 10.00
CA LYS A 542 17.51 -30.05 10.74
C LYS A 542 18.77 -30.35 11.54
N LYS A 543 19.95 -30.20 10.94
CA LYS A 543 21.24 -30.40 11.63
C LYS A 543 21.42 -29.43 12.81
N ILE A 544 21.02 -28.17 12.67
CA ILE A 544 21.07 -27.18 13.75
C ILE A 544 20.07 -27.55 14.85
N ALA A 545 18.85 -27.96 14.48
CA ALA A 545 17.81 -28.32 15.44
C ALA A 545 18.20 -29.49 16.35
N ILE A 546 18.85 -30.53 15.79
CA ILE A 546 19.34 -31.70 16.53
C ILE A 546 20.48 -31.31 17.48
N ASN A 547 21.40 -30.45 17.03
CA ASN A 547 22.60 -30.11 17.78
C ASN A 547 22.41 -29.01 18.83
N ARG A 548 21.28 -28.32 18.87
CA ARG A 548 21.05 -27.20 19.81
C ARG A 548 21.15 -27.61 21.29
N ASN A 549 20.91 -28.89 21.61
CA ASN A 549 21.10 -29.40 22.97
C ASN A 549 22.56 -29.75 23.29
N LYS A 550 23.46 -29.78 22.29
CA LYS A 550 24.84 -30.27 22.42
C LYS A 550 25.93 -29.20 22.26
N VAL A 551 25.61 -27.99 21.80
CA VAL A 551 26.62 -27.07 21.26
C VAL A 551 26.50 -25.68 21.89
N ASN A 552 27.52 -25.28 22.67
CA ASN A 552 27.88 -23.87 22.86
C ASN A 552 28.03 -23.25 21.47
N ASP A 553 27.35 -22.14 21.18
CA ASP A 553 27.18 -21.49 19.88
C ASP A 553 28.45 -21.30 19.00
N GLN A 554 29.66 -21.57 19.52
CA GLN A 554 30.96 -21.34 18.88
C GLN A 554 31.38 -22.35 17.80
N TYR A 555 30.83 -23.57 17.72
CA TYR A 555 31.41 -24.63 16.84
C TYR A 555 30.65 -24.92 15.54
N PHE A 556 29.52 -24.29 15.27
CA PHE A 556 28.76 -24.60 14.05
C PHE A 556 29.23 -23.73 12.88
N LYS A 557 30.08 -24.28 11.99
CA LYS A 557 30.49 -23.60 10.74
C LYS A 557 29.26 -23.35 9.85
N ILE A 558 28.71 -22.14 9.92
CA ILE A 558 27.66 -21.67 9.02
C ILE A 558 28.28 -21.44 7.64
N PRO A 559 27.73 -22.01 6.56
CA PRO A 559 28.20 -21.76 5.20
C PRO A 559 28.18 -20.26 4.85
N VAL A 560 29.11 -19.82 4.01
CA VAL A 560 29.21 -18.41 3.55
C VAL A 560 28.03 -17.98 2.67
N ASP A 561 27.23 -18.93 2.19
CA ASP A 561 26.04 -18.72 1.36
C ASP A 561 24.74 -18.93 2.15
N ALA A 562 24.79 -18.86 3.49
CA ALA A 562 23.67 -19.12 4.37
C ALA A 562 23.46 -18.05 5.45
N ILE A 563 22.21 -17.61 5.63
CA ILE A 563 21.76 -16.88 6.82
C ILE A 563 20.98 -17.84 7.70
N VAL A 564 21.40 -17.93 8.96
CA VAL A 564 20.74 -18.73 9.99
C VAL A 564 20.20 -17.79 11.05
N ASP A 565 18.94 -17.96 11.42
CA ASP A 565 18.35 -17.26 12.54
C ASP A 565 17.40 -18.19 13.31
N HIS A 566 17.22 -17.90 14.60
CA HIS A 566 16.25 -18.58 15.43
C HIS A 566 15.28 -17.56 16.00
N ILE A 567 13.99 -17.88 15.93
CA ILE A 567 12.94 -16.96 16.33
C ILE A 567 11.83 -17.69 17.07
N SER A 568 11.22 -17.03 18.06
CA SER A 568 10.04 -17.58 18.72
C SER A 568 8.94 -17.81 17.68
N ILE A 569 8.29 -18.98 17.76
CA ILE A 569 7.31 -19.44 16.79
C ILE A 569 6.29 -18.37 16.36
N PRO A 570 5.57 -17.65 17.26
CA PRO A 570 4.54 -16.70 16.86
C PRO A 570 5.10 -15.47 16.12
N PHE A 571 6.41 -15.25 16.11
CA PHE A 571 7.04 -14.06 15.53
C PHE A 571 7.79 -14.35 14.23
N ALA A 572 7.71 -15.56 13.68
CA ALA A 572 8.44 -15.95 12.48
C ALA A 572 8.32 -14.94 11.33
N SER A 573 7.12 -14.39 11.13
CA SER A 573 6.79 -13.40 10.09
C SER A 573 7.70 -12.16 10.06
N ILE A 574 8.38 -11.82 11.17
CA ILE A 574 9.22 -10.60 11.24
C ILE A 574 10.66 -10.85 10.76
N ILE A 575 11.04 -12.09 10.44
CA ILE A 575 12.45 -12.45 10.25
C ILE A 575 13.10 -11.74 9.06
N VAL A 576 12.40 -11.61 7.93
CA VAL A 576 12.96 -10.95 6.74
C VAL A 576 13.09 -9.45 6.99
N ASN A 577 12.17 -8.84 7.74
CA ASN A 577 12.27 -7.46 8.18
C ASN A 577 13.45 -7.23 9.13
N LYS A 578 13.71 -8.19 10.03
CA LYS A 578 14.88 -8.18 10.92
C LYS A 578 16.17 -8.15 10.08
N TRP A 579 16.31 -9.08 9.13
CA TRP A 579 17.46 -9.11 8.21
C TRP A 579 17.61 -7.82 7.41
N TYR A 580 16.51 -7.25 6.90
CA TYR A 580 16.55 -5.98 6.19
C TYR A 580 16.99 -4.82 7.09
N THR A 581 16.51 -4.78 8.34
CA THR A 581 16.88 -3.74 9.31
C THR A 581 18.34 -3.86 9.72
N GLU A 582 18.84 -5.08 9.92
CA GLU A 582 20.26 -5.39 10.15
C GLU A 582 21.12 -4.97 8.94
N PHE A 583 20.72 -5.31 7.72
CA PHE A 583 21.44 -4.88 6.51
C PHE A 583 21.53 -3.35 6.37
N LEU A 584 20.44 -2.64 6.68
CA LEU A 584 20.44 -1.18 6.66
C LEU A 584 21.32 -0.54 7.74
N SER A 585 21.54 -1.22 8.88
CA SER A 585 22.44 -0.72 9.92
C SER A 585 23.90 -0.95 9.55
N LEU A 586 24.22 -2.09 8.91
CA LEU A 586 25.54 -2.41 8.37
C LEU A 586 25.99 -1.43 7.29
N LYS A 587 25.09 -0.93 6.43
CA LYS A 587 25.43 0.14 5.48
C LYS A 587 25.90 1.45 6.12
N LYS A 588 25.68 1.64 7.43
CA LYS A 588 26.09 2.84 8.16
C LYS A 588 27.36 2.64 8.98
N LYS A 589 27.82 1.42 9.15
CA LYS A 589 28.97 1.07 9.99
C LYS A 589 29.88 0.11 9.22
N ASN A 590 31.14 0.47 9.06
CA ASN A 590 32.17 -0.46 8.58
C ASN A 590 32.55 -1.44 9.69
N LEU A 591 31.60 -2.30 10.09
CA LEU A 591 31.87 -3.49 10.90
C LEU A 591 32.03 -4.64 9.92
N GLU A 592 33.22 -5.26 9.90
CA GLU A 592 33.59 -6.30 8.93
C GLU A 592 33.77 -7.71 9.50
N ASP A 593 33.66 -7.92 10.81
CA ASP A 593 34.33 -9.10 11.39
C ASP A 593 33.47 -10.36 11.60
N GLU A 594 32.15 -10.32 11.41
CA GLU A 594 31.30 -11.53 11.62
C GLU A 594 30.85 -12.19 10.30
N ILE A 595 30.97 -13.52 10.20
CA ILE A 595 30.47 -14.33 9.07
C ILE A 595 29.01 -13.98 8.75
N LYS A 596 28.16 -13.84 9.77
CA LYS A 596 26.75 -13.44 9.60
C LYS A 596 26.60 -12.10 8.88
N THR A 597 27.46 -11.13 9.21
CA THR A 597 27.46 -9.79 8.60
C THR A 597 27.85 -9.86 7.13
N LYS A 598 28.89 -10.63 6.80
CA LYS A 598 29.30 -10.88 5.41
C LYS A 598 28.16 -11.53 4.62
N ASN A 599 27.60 -12.60 5.15
CA ASN A 599 26.52 -13.33 4.50
C ASN A 599 25.28 -12.44 4.28
N LEU A 600 25.00 -11.53 5.22
CA LEU A 600 23.83 -10.66 5.12
C LEU A 600 24.02 -9.56 4.06
N LYS A 601 25.24 -9.00 3.96
CA LYS A 601 25.61 -8.08 2.87
C LYS A 601 25.49 -8.77 1.52
N GLU A 602 25.96 -10.02 1.43
CA GLU A 602 25.95 -10.80 0.21
C GLU A 602 24.52 -11.22 -0.21
N LEU A 603 23.68 -11.67 0.72
CA LEU A 603 22.27 -11.96 0.47
C LEU A 603 21.55 -10.78 -0.20
N PHE A 604 21.76 -9.55 0.31
CA PHE A 604 21.18 -8.33 -0.25
C PHE A 604 21.96 -7.73 -1.43
N SER A 605 22.99 -8.41 -1.95
CA SER A 605 23.78 -7.95 -3.09
C SER A 605 22.99 -8.01 -4.41
N ARG A 606 23.47 -7.27 -5.43
CA ARG A 606 22.91 -7.36 -6.79
C ARG A 606 23.19 -8.71 -7.46
N TYR A 607 24.16 -9.47 -6.97
CA TYR A 607 24.65 -10.72 -7.57
C TYR A 607 23.82 -11.93 -7.13
N THR A 608 23.17 -11.86 -5.97
CA THR A 608 22.23 -12.90 -5.54
C THR A 608 21.04 -12.96 -6.49
N THR A 609 20.83 -14.14 -7.09
CA THR A 609 19.77 -14.41 -8.07
C THR A 609 18.82 -15.51 -7.63
N LYS A 610 19.25 -16.40 -6.73
CA LYS A 610 18.45 -17.54 -6.28
C LYS A 610 18.47 -17.66 -4.76
N ILE A 611 17.35 -18.08 -4.18
CA ILE A 611 17.24 -18.35 -2.74
C ILE A 611 16.44 -19.63 -2.45
N GLY A 612 16.70 -20.25 -1.30
CA GLY A 612 15.93 -21.36 -0.76
C GLY A 612 15.90 -21.28 0.76
N PHE A 613 14.80 -21.71 1.37
CA PHE A 613 14.58 -21.59 2.81
C PHE A 613 14.34 -22.95 3.46
N GLY A 614 15.00 -23.22 4.58
CA GLY A 614 14.75 -24.35 5.45
C GLY A 614 14.13 -23.87 6.76
N ILE A 615 13.06 -24.51 7.20
CA ILE A 615 12.35 -24.14 8.43
C ILE A 615 12.14 -25.38 9.28
N VAL A 616 12.68 -25.37 10.49
CA VAL A 616 12.53 -26.48 11.44
C VAL A 616 12.05 -25.96 12.78
N LYS A 617 10.98 -26.55 13.28
CA LYS A 617 10.46 -26.28 14.62
C LYS A 617 11.25 -27.08 15.66
N THR A 618 11.80 -26.39 16.67
CA THR A 618 12.44 -27.00 17.83
C THR A 618 11.97 -26.33 19.12
N GLY A 619 11.22 -27.07 19.95
CA GLY A 619 10.57 -26.54 21.14
C GLY A 619 9.68 -25.33 20.83
N LYS A 620 10.00 -24.19 21.45
CA LYS A 620 9.30 -22.90 21.29
C LYS A 620 9.85 -22.00 20.16
N TYR A 621 10.79 -22.49 19.37
CA TYR A 621 11.49 -21.73 18.34
C TYR A 621 11.35 -22.35 16.95
N LEU A 622 11.43 -21.52 15.93
CA LEU A 622 11.76 -21.92 14.57
C LEU A 622 13.23 -21.59 14.30
N ILE A 623 13.95 -22.56 13.74
CA ILE A 623 15.22 -22.34 13.07
C ILE A 623 14.91 -22.09 11.61
N ILE A 624 15.29 -20.91 11.12
CA ILE A 624 15.09 -20.49 9.74
C ILE A 624 16.45 -20.31 9.11
N VAL A 625 16.69 -21.08 8.05
CA VAL A 625 17.88 -21.01 7.23
C VAL A 625 17.49 -20.47 5.87
N CYS A 626 18.16 -19.43 5.39
CA CYS A 626 18.06 -18.95 4.02
C CYS A 626 19.39 -19.18 3.32
N MET A 627 19.42 -20.05 2.32
CA MET A 627 20.58 -20.23 1.45
C MET A 627 20.38 -19.47 0.15
N TYR A 628 21.45 -18.96 -0.42
CA TYR A 628 21.40 -18.10 -1.60
C TYR A 628 22.54 -18.36 -2.58
N LYS A 629 22.35 -17.96 -3.83
CA LYS A 629 23.37 -17.98 -4.90
C LYS A 629 23.24 -16.76 -5.79
#